data_AF-A0A843GL20-F1
#
_entry.id   AF-A0A843GL20-F1
#
_cell.length_a   1.000
_cell.length_b   1.000
_cell.length_c   1.000
_cell.angle_alpha   90.00
_cell.angle_beta   90.00
_cell.angle_gamma   90.00
#
_symmetry.space_group_name_H-M   'P 1'
#
loop_
_entity.id
_entity.type
_entity.pdbx_description
1 polymer ?
#
loop_
_entity_poly.entity_id
_entity_poly.type
_entity_poly.pdbx_seq_one_letter_code
_entity_poly.pdbx_strand_id
1 'polypeptide(L)' 'MDIIDVQIGDSVYHLTVAQTEEEKERGLMGVIEMDPDEGMLFDYSDDPQPELSF' A
#
# COMPACT_ATOMS: atom_id res chain seq x y z
N MET A 1 -3.54 9.96 1.35
CA MET A 1 -3.48 8.72 0.56
C MET A 1 -3.75 9.03 -0.90
N ASP A 2 -2.71 8.90 -1.71
CA ASP A 2 -2.79 8.97 -3.17
C ASP A 2 -3.09 7.59 -3.74
N ILE A 3 -3.56 7.53 -5.00
CA ILE A 3 -3.76 6.28 -5.74
C ILE A 3 -2.82 6.29 -6.93
N ILE A 4 -2.12 5.17 -7.14
CA ILE A 4 -1.19 5.00 -8.26
C ILE A 4 -1.44 3.68 -8.98
N ASP A 5 -1.15 3.68 -10.29
CA ASP A 5 -1.17 2.47 -11.10
C ASP A 5 0.23 1.87 -11.14
N VAL A 6 0.36 0.62 -10.68
CA VAL A 6 1.63 -0.11 -10.69
C VAL A 6 1.51 -1.32 -11.61
N GLN A 7 2.37 -1.38 -12.62
CA GLN A 7 2.47 -2.52 -13.50
C GLN A 7 3.40 -3.59 -12.91
N ILE A 8 2.89 -4.81 -12.72
CA ILE A 8 3.65 -5.97 -12.28
C ILE A 8 3.45 -7.08 -13.33
N GLY A 9 4.47 -7.29 -14.16
CA GLY A 9 4.35 -8.18 -15.32
C GLY A 9 3.34 -7.64 -16.35
N ASP A 10 2.37 -8.48 -16.70
CA ASP A 10 1.28 -8.14 -17.64
C ASP A 10 0.03 -7.58 -16.95
N SER A 11 0.06 -7.43 -15.62
CA SER A 11 -1.06 -6.92 -14.82
C SER A 11 -0.80 -5.48 -14.36
N VAL A 12 -1.88 -4.70 -14.27
CA VAL A 12 -1.90 -3.37 -13.64
C VAL A 12 -2.63 -3.48 -12.32
N TYR A 13 -2.09 -2.85 -11.27
CA TYR A 13 -2.69 -2.79 -9.95
C TYR A 13 -2.96 -1.35 -9.56
N HIS A 14 -4.13 -1.11 -8.98
CA HIS A 14 -4.60 0.17 -8.46
C HIS A 14 -4.30 0.24 -6.97
N LEU A 15 -3.18 0.88 -6.61
CA LEU A 15 -2.67 0.87 -5.24
C LEU A 15 -2.90 2.20 -4.53
N THR A 16 -3.47 2.13 -3.33
CA THR A 16 -3.50 3.27 -2.40
C THR A 16 -2.14 3.39 -1.70
N VAL A 17 -1.53 4.56 -1.70
CA VAL A 17 -0.21 4.78 -1.07
C VAL A 17 -0.37 5.28 0.36
N ALA A 18 0.25 4.57 1.30
CA ALA A 18 0.40 4.94 2.70
C ALA A 18 1.81 5.49 2.93
N GLN A 19 1.93 6.80 3.15
CA GLN A 19 3.23 7.48 3.31
C GLN A 19 3.51 7.85 4.76
N THR A 20 2.51 8.34 5.47
CA THR A 20 2.64 8.71 6.88
C THR A 20 2.54 7.50 7.81
N GLU A 21 3.14 7.56 8.99
CA GLU A 21 3.03 6.49 9.99
C GLU A 21 1.56 6.18 10.35
N GLU A 22 0.70 7.21 10.47
CA GLU A 22 -0.74 7.02 10.71
C GLU A 22 -1.41 6.23 9.58
N GLU A 23 -1.09 6.53 8.32
CA GLU A 23 -1.63 5.82 7.16
C GLU A 23 -1.16 4.36 7.12
N LYS A 24 0.10 4.11 7.51
CA LYS A 24 0.68 2.77 7.58
C LYS A 24 0.08 1.95 8.72
N GLU A 25 -0.07 2.53 9.91
CA GLU A 25 -0.72 1.90 11.07
C GLU A 25 -2.18 1.57 10.78
N ARG A 26 -2.89 2.48 10.10
CA ARG A 26 -4.27 2.23 9.66
C ARG A 26 -4.34 1.09 8.65
N GLY A 27 -3.40 1.04 7.71
CA GLY A 27 -3.40 0.06 6.63
C GLY A 27 -4.76 -0.04 5.95
N LEU A 28 -5.26 -1.27 5.79
CA LEU A 28 -6.58 -1.59 5.23
C LEU A 28 -7.69 -1.73 6.30
N MET A 29 -7.47 -1.28 7.54
CA MET A 29 -8.51 -1.37 8.57
C MET A 29 -9.77 -0.62 8.13
N GLY A 30 -10.92 -1.30 8.17
CA GLY A 30 -12.20 -0.76 7.74
C GLY A 30 -12.53 -0.96 6.25
N VAL A 31 -11.60 -1.50 5.45
CA VAL A 31 -11.90 -1.98 4.09
C VAL A 31 -12.67 -3.30 4.18
N ILE A 32 -13.87 -3.33 3.59
CA ILE A 32 -14.79 -4.49 3.65
C ILE A 32 -14.57 -5.41 2.45
N GLU A 33 -14.28 -4.83 1.29
CA GLU A 33 -14.03 -5.52 0.03
C GLU A 33 -12.98 -4.74 -0.78
N MET A 34 -12.29 -5.44 -1.67
CA MET A 34 -11.25 -4.90 -2.53
C MET A 34 -11.13 -5.81 -3.76
N ASP A 35 -11.01 -5.22 -4.94
CA ASP A 35 -10.90 -5.99 -6.18
C ASP A 35 -9.53 -6.70 -6.30
N PRO A 36 -9.41 -7.74 -7.14
CA PRO A 36 -8.15 -8.51 -7.26
C PRO A 36 -6.93 -7.72 -7.74
N ASP A 37 -7.17 -6.59 -8.41
CA ASP A 37 -6.18 -5.63 -8.90
C ASP A 37 -6.00 -4.43 -7.97
N GLU A 38 -6.73 -4.35 -6.87
CA GLU A 38 -6.57 -3.29 -5.87
C GLU A 38 -5.63 -3.71 -4.73
N GLY A 39 -5.01 -2.72 -4.10
CA GLY A 39 -4.13 -2.96 -2.95
C GLY A 39 -3.65 -1.70 -2.25
N MET A 40 -2.71 -1.88 -1.33
CA MET A 40 -2.06 -0.78 -0.63
C MET A 40 -0.54 -0.91 -0.72
N LEU A 41 0.11 0.19 -1.07
CA LEU A 41 1.57 0.32 -1.10
C LEU A 41 2.02 1.10 0.13
N PHE A 42 2.87 0.49 0.95
CA PHE A 42 3.49 1.14 2.10
C PHE A 42 4.83 1.73 1.68
N ASP A 43 4.94 3.06 1.74
CA ASP A 43 6.15 3.77 1.33
C ASP A 43 7.11 3.96 2.52
N TYR A 44 8.23 3.24 2.49
CA TYR A 44 9.33 3.32 3.46
C TYR A 44 10.61 3.88 2.83
N SER A 45 10.50 4.61 1.72
CA SER A 45 11.67 5.18 1.03
C SER A 45 12.42 6.20 1.89
N ASP A 46 11.70 7.03 2.64
CA ASP A 46 12.27 8.07 3.53
C ASP A 46 12.54 7.59 4.95
N ASP A 47 11.86 6.54 5.41
CA ASP A 47 12.05 5.92 6.72
C ASP A 47 12.05 4.39 6.60
N PRO A 48 13.19 3.79 6.19
CA PRO A 48 13.27 2.36 5.94
C PRO A 48 13.14 1.58 7.25
N GLN A 49 12.16 0.68 7.32
CA GLN A 49 12.03 -0.22 8.47
C GLN A 49 13.23 -1.18 8.52
N PRO A 50 13.98 -1.22 9.64
CA PRO A 50 15.21 -2.02 9.74
C PRO A 50 14.93 -3.53 9.73
N GLU A 51 13.74 -3.95 10.17
CA GLU A 51 13.28 -5.33 10.11
C GLU A 51 11.78 -5.36 9.78
N LEU A 52 11.37 -6.23 8.85
CA LEU A 52 9.96 -6.54 8.62
C LEU A 52 9.53 -7.55 9.69
N SER A 53 8.82 -7.09 10.72
CA SER A 53 8.14 -7.96 11.66
C SER A 53 6.75 -8.31 11.13
N PHE A 54 6.52 -9.60 10.86
CA PHE A 54 5.24 -10.16 10.44
C PHE A 54 4.50 -10.79 11.62
#